data_AF-A0A952LRS9-F1
#
_entry.id   AF-A0A952LRS9-F1
#
_cell.length_a   1.000
_cell.length_b   1.000
_cell.length_c   1.000
_cell.angle_alpha   90.00
_cell.angle_beta   90.00
_cell.angle_gamma   90.00
#
_symmetry.space_group_name_H-M   'P 1'
#
loop_
_entity.id
_entity.type
_entity.pdbx_description
1 polymer ?
#
loop_
_entity_poly.entity_id
_entity_poly.type
_entity_poly.pdbx_seq_one_letter_code
_entity_poly.pdbx_strand_id
1 'polypeptide(L)'
;MNSVINEGMRGMHYSQREMQKSAHEVASANVTENSEAKTNPDTVSLVSPVDESSKADSGGDLTEPLFEMRRQEQIFTASAKMITVANEALGSLINVKS
;
A
#
# COMPACT_ATOMS: atom_id res chain seq x y z
N MET A 1 -28.32 21.81 19.49
CA MET A 1 -27.28 20.81 19.19
C MET A 1 -27.20 20.44 17.69
N ASN A 2 -27.53 21.33 16.74
CA ASN A 2 -27.54 21.00 15.30
C ASN A 2 -26.29 21.45 14.52
N SER A 3 -25.31 22.06 15.20
CA SER A 3 -24.17 22.70 14.53
C SER A 3 -23.01 21.73 14.24
N VAL A 4 -22.78 20.75 15.11
CA VAL A 4 -21.61 19.85 15.03
C VAL A 4 -21.72 18.89 13.84
N ILE A 5 -22.94 18.47 13.49
CA ILE A 5 -23.19 17.58 12.35
C ILE A 5 -23.01 18.33 11.02
N ASN A 6 -23.46 19.59 10.96
CA ASN A 6 -23.28 20.43 9.78
C ASN A 6 -21.79 20.79 9.57
N GLU A 7 -21.06 21.01 10.67
CA GLU A 7 -19.62 21.24 10.64
C GLU A 7 -18.83 20.00 10.22
N GLY A 8 -19.21 18.81 10.72
CA GLY A 8 -18.63 17.54 10.31
C GLY A 8 -18.87 17.23 8.83
N MET A 9 -20.07 17.50 8.32
CA MET A 9 -20.41 17.32 6.90
C MET A 9 -19.60 18.27 6.02
N ARG A 10 -19.42 19.54 6.43
CA ARG A 10 -18.56 20.50 5.73
C ARG A 10 -17.10 20.07 5.71
N GLY A 11 -16.58 19.57 6.82
CA GLY A 11 -15.23 19.02 6.92
C GLY A 11 -15.01 17.81 6.01
N MET A 12 -16.01 16.93 5.89
CA MET A 12 -15.93 15.76 5.01
C MET A 12 -15.92 16.15 3.53
N HIS A 13 -16.74 17.11 3.11
CA HIS A 13 -16.72 17.64 1.75
C HIS A 13 -15.38 18.30 1.40
N TYR A 14 -14.78 19.00 2.36
CA TYR A 14 -13.44 19.56 2.21
C TYR A 14 -12.39 18.46 2.05
N SER A 15 -12.41 17.44 2.93
CA SER A 15 -11.49 16.31 2.89
C SER A 15 -11.58 15.52 1.58
N GLN A 16 -12.77 15.33 1.02
CA GLN A 16 -12.93 14.62 -0.25
C GLN A 16 -12.18 15.31 -1.40
N ARG A 17 -12.29 16.64 -1.49
CA ARG A 17 -11.60 17.41 -2.54
C ARG A 17 -10.09 17.39 -2.35
N GLU A 18 -9.63 17.55 -1.10
CA GLU A 18 -8.20 17.56 -0.79
C GLU A 18 -7.58 16.17 -1.05
N MET A 19 -8.27 15.10 -0.67
CA MET A 19 -7.84 13.72 -0.95
C MET A 19 -7.73 13.44 -2.45
N GLN A 20 -8.70 13.88 -3.26
CA GLN A 20 -8.60 13.74 -4.70
C GLN A 20 -7.38 14.47 -5.24
N LYS A 21 -7.15 15.72 -4.82
CA LYS A 21 -5.98 16.50 -5.24
C LYS A 21 -4.66 15.82 -4.83
N SER A 22 -4.55 15.35 -3.59
CA SER A 22 -3.37 14.63 -3.10
C SER A 22 -3.12 13.33 -3.86
N ALA A 23 -4.18 12.59 -4.22
CA ALA A 23 -4.03 11.38 -5.04
C ALA A 23 -3.42 11.69 -6.42
N HIS A 24 -3.85 12.80 -7.05
CA HIS A 24 -3.25 13.25 -8.31
C HIS A 24 -1.81 13.72 -8.13
N GLU A 25 -1.49 14.39 -7.02
CA GLU A 25 -0.13 14.86 -6.71
C GLU A 25 0.82 13.67 -6.47
N VAL A 26 0.39 12.67 -5.70
CA VAL A 26 1.18 11.44 -5.46
C VAL A 26 1.37 10.64 -6.76
N ALA A 27 0.33 10.52 -7.59
CA ALA A 27 0.42 9.86 -8.88
C ALA A 27 1.38 10.59 -9.85
N SER A 28 1.32 11.92 -9.91
CA SER A 28 2.16 12.72 -10.81
C SER A 28 3.60 12.91 -10.32
N ALA A 29 3.83 12.94 -9.00
CA ALA A 29 5.17 12.99 -8.42
C ALA A 29 5.98 11.72 -8.76
N ASN A 30 5.36 10.54 -8.66
CA ASN A 30 6.00 9.27 -9.04
C ASN A 30 6.26 9.16 -10.56
N VAL A 31 5.57 9.96 -11.39
CA VAL A 31 5.77 10.01 -12.84
C VAL A 31 6.93 10.96 -13.23
N THR A 32 7.33 11.91 -12.37
CA THR A 32 8.31 12.94 -12.73
C THR A 32 9.72 12.68 -12.19
N GLU A 33 9.92 11.78 -11.21
CA GLU A 33 11.25 11.51 -10.65
C GLU A 33 12.13 10.50 -11.43
N ASN A 34 11.66 9.93 -12.55
CA ASN A 34 12.42 8.93 -13.31
C ASN A 34 12.65 9.27 -14.79
N SER A 35 13.09 10.50 -15.09
CA SER A 35 13.51 10.89 -16.45
C SER A 35 14.97 11.36 -16.57
N GLU A 36 15.84 11.05 -15.61
CA GLU A 36 17.29 11.25 -15.77
C GLU A 36 18.13 10.15 -15.10
N ALA A 37 18.15 8.93 -15.64
CA ALA A 37 19.26 7.98 -15.37
C ALA A 37 19.35 6.87 -16.43
N LYS A 38 20.26 7.09 -17.37
CA LYS A 38 20.74 6.12 -18.36
C LYS A 38 21.56 5.01 -17.68
N THR A 39 21.08 3.76 -17.61
CA THR A 39 21.96 2.56 -17.53
C THR A 39 21.30 1.32 -18.15
N ASN A 40 22.02 0.70 -19.10
CA ASN A 40 21.82 -0.68 -19.58
C ASN A 40 22.29 -1.70 -18.50
N PRO A 41 22.27 -3.03 -18.74
CA PRO A 41 21.09 -3.90 -18.81
C PRO A 41 21.34 -5.13 -17.91
N ASP A 42 20.97 -5.12 -16.63
CA ASP A 42 20.97 -6.34 -15.81
C ASP A 42 20.30 -6.03 -14.48
N THR A 43 19.00 -6.30 -14.37
CA THR A 43 18.31 -6.85 -13.19
C THR A 43 16.79 -6.68 -13.30
N VAL A 44 16.11 -7.83 -13.30
CA VAL A 44 14.71 -8.05 -12.90
C VAL A 44 13.62 -7.32 -13.70
N SER A 45 13.05 -8.07 -14.63
CA SER A 45 11.69 -7.86 -15.13
C SER A 45 10.69 -7.85 -13.97
N LEU A 46 10.25 -6.67 -13.52
CA LEU A 46 9.01 -6.50 -12.76
C LEU A 46 8.20 -5.36 -13.40
N VAL A 47 7.38 -5.80 -14.35
CA VAL A 47 6.06 -5.29 -14.73
C VAL A 47 5.91 -3.79 -15.02
N SER A 48 5.78 -3.51 -16.31
CA SER A 48 5.20 -2.30 -16.90
C SER A 48 3.91 -1.88 -16.18
N PRO A 49 3.70 -0.56 -15.90
CA PRO A 49 2.37 -0.06 -15.59
C PRO A 49 1.50 -0.27 -16.82
N VAL A 50 0.48 -1.11 -16.66
CA VAL A 50 -0.58 -1.28 -17.64
C VAL A 50 -1.29 0.07 -17.83
N ASP A 51 -1.24 0.57 -19.05
CA ASP A 51 -2.05 1.66 -19.56
C ASP A 51 -3.52 1.24 -19.45
N GLU A 52 -4.26 1.70 -18.43
CA GLU A 52 -5.73 1.74 -18.50
C GLU A 52 -6.30 2.83 -17.59
N SER A 53 -6.10 4.08 -18.00
CA SER A 53 -7.15 5.08 -17.82
C SER A 53 -8.31 4.70 -18.73
N SER A 54 -9.39 4.10 -18.20
CA SER A 54 -10.78 4.23 -18.69
C SER A 54 -11.76 3.21 -18.09
N LYS A 55 -12.22 3.42 -16.85
CA LYS A 55 -13.65 3.40 -16.46
C LYS A 55 -13.81 3.47 -14.95
N ALA A 56 -14.37 4.58 -14.49
CA ALA A 56 -15.17 4.57 -13.29
C ALA A 56 -16.40 3.69 -13.55
N ASP A 57 -16.38 2.45 -13.06
CA ASP A 57 -17.56 1.60 -12.89
C ASP A 57 -17.60 1.16 -11.42
N SER A 58 -18.23 1.99 -10.58
CA SER A 58 -18.21 1.92 -9.11
C SER A 58 -19.03 0.76 -8.51
N GLY A 59 -19.04 -0.42 -9.13
CA GLY A 59 -19.78 -1.60 -8.66
C GLY A 59 -18.96 -2.88 -8.49
N GLY A 60 -17.81 -3.02 -9.16
CA GLY A 60 -17.00 -4.25 -9.15
C GLY A 60 -15.57 -4.11 -8.59
N ASP A 61 -15.12 -2.88 -8.33
CA ASP A 61 -13.72 -2.52 -8.06
C ASP A 61 -13.33 -2.55 -6.55
N LEU A 62 -14.19 -3.10 -5.68
CA LEU A 62 -13.86 -3.28 -4.25
C LEU A 62 -13.28 -4.67 -3.93
N THR A 63 -13.47 -5.66 -4.80
CA THR A 63 -12.97 -7.01 -4.54
C THR A 63 -11.45 -7.12 -4.73
N GLU A 64 -10.89 -6.37 -5.67
CA GLU A 64 -9.44 -6.34 -5.91
C GLU A 64 -8.67 -5.74 -4.72
N PRO A 65 -9.06 -4.59 -4.15
CA PRO A 65 -8.47 -4.08 -2.91
C PRO A 65 -8.60 -5.03 -1.72
N LEU A 66 -9.74 -5.73 -1.60
CA LEU A 66 -9.96 -6.69 -0.50
C LEU A 66 -9.08 -7.93 -0.64
N PHE A 67 -8.89 -8.43 -1.86
CA PHE A 67 -8.01 -9.55 -2.14
C PHE A 67 -6.55 -9.19 -1.86
N GLU A 68 -6.13 -7.99 -2.26
CA GLU A 68 -4.78 -7.51 -2.02
C GLU A 68 -4.52 -7.29 -0.52
N MET A 69 -5.49 -6.77 0.24
CA MET A 69 -5.40 -6.66 1.70
C MET A 69 -5.26 -8.04 2.37
N ARG A 70 -6.02 -9.03 1.91
CA ARG A 70 -5.95 -10.42 2.40
C ARG A 70 -4.60 -11.06 2.11
N ARG A 71 -4.04 -10.80 0.93
CA ARG A 71 -2.70 -11.26 0.54
C ARG A 71 -1.63 -10.64 1.44
N GLN A 72 -1.70 -9.33 1.68
CA GLN A 72 -0.75 -8.63 2.56
C GLN A 72 -0.81 -9.14 4.01
N GLU A 73 -2.01 -9.41 4.53
CA GLU A 73 -2.21 -10.01 5.87
C GLU A 73 -1.51 -11.38 5.99
N GLN A 74 -1.62 -12.22 4.96
CA GLN A 74 -0.98 -13.53 4.92
C GLN A 74 0.55 -13.42 4.90
N ILE A 75 1.10 -12.51 4.10
CA ILE A 75 2.55 -12.26 4.01
C ILE A 75 3.08 -11.77 5.36
N PHE A 76 2.37 -10.83 6.01
CA PHE A 76 2.73 -10.34 7.33
C PHE A 76 2.68 -11.44 8.41
N THR A 77 1.66 -12.29 8.39
CA THR A 77 1.54 -13.40 9.34
C THR A 77 2.67 -14.42 9.14
N ALA A 78 3.02 -14.72 7.89
CA ALA A 78 4.11 -15.64 7.57
C ALA A 78 5.47 -15.10 8.03
N SER A 79 5.74 -13.81 7.82
CA SER A 79 6.99 -13.18 8.28
C SER A 79 7.08 -13.16 9.81
N ALA A 80 5.97 -12.85 10.50
CA ALA A 80 5.92 -12.92 11.96
C ALA A 80 6.25 -14.32 12.49
N LYS A 81 5.66 -15.37 11.89
CA LYS A 81 5.96 -16.77 12.25
C LYS A 81 7.42 -17.13 12.04
N MET A 82 8.02 -16.70 10.92
CA MET A 82 9.45 -16.94 10.64
C MET A 82 10.32 -16.32 11.73
N ILE A 83 10.03 -15.08 12.14
CA ILE A 83 10.75 -14.39 13.21
C ILE A 83 10.57 -15.12 14.55
N THR A 84 9.36 -15.59 14.87
CA THR A 84 9.12 -16.36 16.10
C THR A 84 9.96 -17.64 16.13
N VAL A 85 9.98 -18.41 15.04
CA VAL A 85 10.77 -19.64 14.95
C VAL A 85 12.26 -19.34 15.05
N ALA A 86 12.75 -18.27 14.41
CA ALA A 86 14.14 -17.85 14.53
C ALA A 86 14.49 -17.48 15.98
N ASN A 87 13.61 -16.74 16.66
CA ASN A 87 13.81 -16.36 18.06
C ASN A 87 13.81 -17.58 19.00
N GLU A 88 12.91 -18.54 18.78
CA GLU A 88 12.86 -19.79 19.54
C GLU A 88 14.12 -20.64 19.31
N ALA A 89 14.58 -20.75 18.06
CA ALA A 89 15.82 -21.45 17.73
C ALA A 89 17.04 -20.79 18.39
N LEU A 90 17.13 -19.45 18.37
CA LEU A 90 18.19 -18.70 19.06
C LEU A 90 18.13 -18.91 20.59
N GLY A 91 16.93 -18.84 21.18
CA GLY A 91 16.72 -19.11 22.60
C GLY A 91 17.15 -20.52 23.01
N SER A 92 16.80 -21.53 22.19
CA SER A 92 17.24 -22.91 22.37
C SER A 92 18.77 -23.03 22.30
N LEU A 93 19.42 -22.39 21.32
CA LEU A 93 20.88 -22.43 21.16
C LEU A 93 21.63 -21.82 22.35
N ILE A 94 21.09 -20.73 22.93
CA ILE A 94 21.66 -20.09 24.12
C ILE A 94 21.48 -20.99 25.36
N ASN A 95 20.32 -21.63 25.50
CA ASN A 95 20.00 -22.48 26.66
C ASN A 95 20.85 -23.75 26.75
N VAL A 96 21.33 -24.29 25.62
CA VAL A 96 22.17 -25.51 25.58
C VAL A 96 23.58 -25.29 26.18
N LYS A 97 24.03 -24.03 26.34
CA LYS A 97 25.40 -23.71 26.75
C LYS A 97 25.55 -23.25 28.21
N SER A 98 24.48 -23.30 29.00
CA SER A 98 24.48 -22.97 30.43
C SER A 98 24.34 -24.23 31.29
#